data_AF-A0A6A1R1U9-F1
#
_entry.id   AF-A0A6A1R1U9-F1
#
_cell.length_a   1.000
_cell.length_b   1.000
_cell.length_c   1.000
_cell.angle_alpha   90.00
_cell.angle_beta   90.00
_cell.angle_gamma   90.00
#
_symmetry.space_group_name_H-M   'P 1'
#
loop_
_entity.id
_entity.type
_entity.pdbx_description
1 polymer ?
#
loop_
_entity_poly.entity_id
_entity_poly.type
_entity_poly.pdbx_seq_one_letter_code
_entity_poly.pdbx_strand_id
1 'polypeptide(L)'
;MKFLRFISESAARAAFSEYLTEDNDWPAYIGSAAVDVIGVICRPTGVMLKSAEGEYSELAPLPGFHINLSDSVPGLEQYEIEQPSTPARVFFGAA
;
A
#
# COMPACT_ATOMS: atom_id res chain seq x y z
N MET A 1 -8.49 10.11 -4.92
CA MET A 1 -7.56 9.15 -4.29
C MET A 1 -8.36 8.11 -3.54
N LYS A 2 -8.06 6.83 -3.75
CA LYS A 2 -8.64 5.69 -3.06
C LYS A 2 -7.53 4.88 -2.40
N PHE A 3 -7.83 4.36 -1.22
CA PHE A 3 -6.88 3.61 -0.40
C PHE A 3 -7.39 2.19 -0.31
N LEU A 4 -6.62 1.21 -0.76
CA LEU A 4 -7.02 -0.18 -0.76
C LEU A 4 -6.22 -0.93 0.30
N ARG A 5 -6.88 -1.86 1.00
CA ARG A 5 -6.22 -2.76 1.94
C ARG A 5 -6.62 -4.20 1.69
N PHE A 6 -5.61 -5.05 1.56
CA PHE A 6 -5.74 -6.49 1.39
C PHE A 6 -5.19 -7.20 2.61
N ILE A 7 -5.64 -8.44 2.86
CA ILE A 7 -5.12 -9.26 3.96
C ILE A 7 -3.66 -9.69 3.74
N SER A 8 -3.19 -9.73 2.48
CA SER A 8 -1.84 -10.11 2.08
C SER A 8 -1.53 -9.64 0.65
N GLU A 9 -0.26 -9.70 0.24
CA GLU A 9 0.13 -9.44 -1.16
C GLU A 9 -0.52 -10.44 -2.13
N SER A 10 -0.58 -11.72 -1.76
CA SER A 10 -1.21 -12.75 -2.59
C SER A 10 -2.70 -12.46 -2.83
N ALA A 11 -3.42 -11.98 -1.81
CA ALA A 11 -4.81 -11.56 -1.96
C ALA A 11 -4.93 -10.33 -2.87
N ALA A 12 -4.01 -9.37 -2.75
CA ALA A 12 -3.95 -8.22 -3.66
C ALA A 12 -3.69 -8.66 -5.11
N ARG A 13 -2.74 -9.57 -5.34
CA ARG A 13 -2.44 -10.11 -6.67
C ARG A 13 -3.62 -10.86 -7.28
N ALA A 14 -4.36 -11.61 -6.47
CA ALA A 14 -5.58 -12.28 -6.93
C ALA A 14 -6.65 -11.27 -7.36
N ALA A 15 -6.87 -10.21 -6.57
CA ALA A 15 -7.81 -9.14 -6.89
C ALA A 15 -7.41 -8.33 -8.13
N PHE A 16 -6.10 -8.19 -8.37
CA PHE A 16 -5.54 -7.47 -9.52
C PHE A 16 -5.26 -8.37 -10.74
N SER A 17 -5.60 -9.65 -10.69
CA SER A 17 -5.14 -10.66 -11.66
C SER A 17 -5.39 -10.29 -13.13
N GLU A 18 -6.49 -9.58 -13.42
CA GLU A 18 -6.86 -9.10 -14.76
C GLU A 18 -6.06 -7.87 -15.24
N TYR A 19 -5.38 -7.20 -14.31
CA TYR A 19 -4.66 -5.95 -14.53
C TYR A 19 -3.13 -6.10 -14.46
N LEU A 20 -2.63 -7.24 -13.98
CA LEU A 20 -1.20 -7.51 -13.93
C LEU A 20 -0.64 -7.62 -15.35
N THR A 21 0.64 -7.25 -15.51
CA THR A 21 1.33 -7.41 -16.80
C THR A 21 1.50 -8.90 -17.13
N GLU A 22 1.88 -9.20 -18.37
CA GLU A 22 2.18 -10.58 -18.80
C GLU A 22 3.28 -11.23 -17.93
N ASP A 23 4.22 -10.43 -17.41
CA ASP A 23 5.28 -10.83 -16.50
C ASP A 23 4.85 -10.89 -15.02
N ASN A 24 3.55 -10.71 -14.74
CA ASN A 24 2.97 -10.71 -13.40
C ASN A 24 3.44 -9.52 -12.53
N ASP A 25 3.77 -8.39 -13.16
CA ASP A 25 4.11 -7.14 -12.46
C ASP A 25 2.86 -6.27 -12.23
N TRP A 26 2.97 -5.38 -11.25
CA TRP A 26 1.93 -4.39 -10.95
C TRP A 26 1.83 -3.36 -12.10
N PRO A 27 0.63 -3.08 -12.62
CA PRO A 27 0.47 -2.06 -13.63
C PRO A 27 0.75 -0.67 -13.04
N ALA A 28 1.26 0.26 -13.86
CA ALA A 28 1.37 1.66 -13.45
C ALA A 28 -0.01 2.37 -13.48
N TYR A 29 -0.92 1.91 -14.35
CA TYR A 29 -2.25 2.48 -14.55
C TYR A 29 -3.27 1.39 -14.87
N ILE A 30 -4.51 1.57 -14.41
CA ILE A 30 -5.70 0.83 -14.85
C ILE A 30 -6.66 1.85 -15.47
N GLY A 31 -6.77 1.84 -16.80
CA GLY A 31 -7.46 2.90 -17.53
C GLY A 31 -6.79 4.26 -17.28
N SER A 32 -7.49 5.18 -16.63
CA SER A 32 -6.95 6.50 -16.23
C SER A 32 -6.52 6.56 -14.75
N ALA A 33 -6.78 5.51 -13.97
CA ALA A 33 -6.39 5.46 -12.56
C ALA A 33 -4.92 5.03 -12.42
N ALA A 34 -4.10 5.87 -11.81
CA ALA A 34 -2.73 5.52 -11.43
C ALA A 34 -2.74 4.51 -10.28
N VAL A 35 -1.81 3.58 -10.29
CA VAL A 35 -1.62 2.55 -9.26
C VAL A 35 -0.29 2.79 -8.54
N ASP A 36 -0.35 3.03 -7.23
CA ASP A 36 0.85 3.13 -6.39
C ASP A 36 0.83 2.02 -5.34
N VAL A 37 1.73 1.05 -5.51
CA VAL A 37 1.85 -0.11 -4.63
C VAL A 37 2.72 0.27 -3.43
N ILE A 38 2.10 0.36 -2.26
CA ILE A 38 2.78 0.70 -0.99
C ILE A 38 3.37 -0.56 -0.35
N GLY A 39 2.65 -1.67 -0.44
CA GLY A 39 3.00 -2.92 0.20
C GLY A 39 2.70 -2.96 1.69
N VAL A 40 3.61 -3.53 2.47
CA VAL A 40 3.48 -3.63 3.93
C VAL A 40 4.03 -2.37 4.57
N ILE A 41 3.20 -1.71 5.38
CA ILE A 41 3.60 -0.51 6.12
C ILE A 41 4.17 -0.95 7.46
N CYS A 42 5.42 -0.57 7.77
CA CYS A 42 6.03 -0.81 9.07
C CYS A 42 5.98 0.45 9.94
N ARG A 43 5.75 0.29 11.26
CA ARG A 43 5.79 1.38 12.23
C ARG A 43 6.75 1.06 13.39
N PRO A 44 7.39 2.09 13.98
CA PRO A 44 8.16 1.92 15.20
C PRO A 44 7.34 1.28 16.31
N THR A 45 7.92 0.31 17.00
CA THR A 45 7.29 -0.33 18.18
C THR A 45 7.42 0.53 19.45
N GLY A 46 8.32 1.53 19.42
CA GLY A 46 8.74 2.31 20.58
C GLY A 46 9.99 1.76 21.27
N VAL A 47 10.47 0.58 20.87
CA VAL A 47 11.73 0.00 21.35
C VAL A 47 12.89 0.51 20.48
N MET A 48 13.97 0.95 21.14
CA MET A 48 15.23 1.30 20.49
C MET A 48 16.20 0.13 20.56
N LEU A 49 16.76 -0.24 19.41
CA LEU A 49 17.79 -1.26 19.24
C LEU A 49 19.15 -0.59 19.08
N LYS A 50 20.21 -1.31 19.49
CA LYS A 50 21.61 -0.86 19.33
C LYS A 50 22.28 -1.65 18.22
N SER A 51 22.90 -0.95 17.27
CA SER A 51 23.85 -1.53 16.31
C SER A 51 25.24 -0.91 16.48
N ALA A 52 26.22 -1.42 15.73
CA ALA A 52 27.54 -0.81 15.65
C ALA A 52 27.52 0.63 15.08
N GLU A 53 26.45 1.01 14.38
CA GLU A 53 26.29 2.31 13.72
C GLU A 53 25.48 3.31 14.55
N GLY A 54 24.85 2.87 15.65
CA GLY A 54 24.05 3.72 16.53
C GLY A 54 22.75 3.08 16.99
N GLU A 55 21.86 3.90 17.54
CA GLU A 55 20.53 3.48 17.96
C GLU A 55 19.52 3.65 16.82
N TYR A 56 18.67 2.66 16.60
CA TYR A 56 17.59 2.70 15.60
C TYR A 56 16.31 2.07 16.18
N SER A 57 15.15 2.48 15.69
CA SER A 57 13.89 1.94 16.18
C SER A 57 13.65 0.53 15.66
N GLU A 58 13.17 -0.36 16.52
CA GLU A 58 12.53 -1.60 16.09
C GLU A 58 11.23 -1.27 15.34
N LEU A 59 11.04 -1.92 14.20
CA LEU A 59 9.86 -1.75 13.34
C LEU A 59 9.01 -3.02 13.34
N ALA A 60 7.69 -2.86 13.42
CA ALA A 60 6.73 -3.95 13.24
C ALA A 60 5.78 -3.67 12.07
N PRO A 61 5.36 -4.70 11.31
CA PRO A 61 4.42 -4.53 10.21
C PRO A 61 3.02 -4.23 10.75
N LEU A 62 2.33 -3.29 10.11
CA LEU A 62 0.90 -3.14 10.24
C LEU A 62 0.18 -4.24 9.45
N PRO A 63 -0.98 -4.72 9.91
CA PRO A 63 -1.73 -5.74 9.20
C PRO A 63 -2.13 -5.30 7.78
N GLY A 64 -1.80 -6.15 6.81
CA GLY A 64 -2.29 -6.06 5.44
C GLY A 64 -1.27 -5.52 4.42
N PHE A 65 -1.70 -5.54 3.16
CA PHE A 65 -0.97 -5.03 2.01
C PHE A 65 -1.75 -3.87 1.40
N HIS A 66 -1.06 -2.78 1.06
CA HIS A 66 -1.70 -1.51 0.73
C HIS A 66 -1.35 -1.06 -0.68
N ILE A 67 -2.36 -0.57 -1.40
CA ILE A 67 -2.24 0.01 -2.74
C ILE A 67 -3.09 1.28 -2.75
N ASN A 68 -2.58 2.36 -3.32
CA ASN A 68 -3.34 3.57 -3.57
C ASN A 68 -3.70 3.67 -5.04
N LEU A 69 -4.91 4.15 -5.30
CA LEU A 69 -5.38 4.48 -6.64
C LEU A 69 -5.68 5.98 -6.73
N SER A 70 -5.39 6.61 -7.87
CA SER A 70 -5.78 8.01 -8.04
C SER A 70 -7.30 8.18 -8.09
N ASP A 71 -8.02 7.18 -8.62
CA ASP A 71 -9.48 7.12 -8.71
C ASP A 71 -10.00 5.69 -8.47
N SER A 72 -11.31 5.51 -8.29
CA SER A 72 -11.93 4.17 -8.14
C SER A 72 -11.80 3.35 -9.43
N VAL A 73 -11.57 2.05 -9.26
CA VAL A 73 -11.50 1.08 -10.34
C VAL A 73 -12.60 0.04 -10.13
N PRO A 74 -13.46 -0.21 -11.13
CA PRO A 74 -14.49 -1.23 -11.07
C PRO A 74 -13.96 -2.62 -10.67
N GLY A 75 -14.61 -3.24 -9.69
CA GLY A 75 -14.25 -4.55 -9.12
C GLY A 75 -13.31 -4.47 -7.92
N LEU A 76 -12.65 -3.33 -7.70
CA LEU A 76 -11.74 -3.12 -6.57
C LEU A 76 -12.35 -2.31 -5.42
N GLU A 77 -13.57 -1.78 -5.57
CA GLU A 77 -14.21 -0.90 -4.59
C GLU A 77 -14.43 -1.59 -3.23
N GLN A 78 -14.62 -2.90 -3.24
CA GLN A 78 -14.77 -3.71 -2.01
C GLN A 78 -13.53 -3.72 -1.11
N TYR A 79 -12.37 -3.37 -1.66
CA TYR A 79 -11.11 -3.28 -0.92
C TYR A 79 -10.78 -1.85 -0.49
N GLU A 80 -11.58 -0.87 -0.93
CA GLU A 80 -11.42 0.52 -0.52
C GLU A 80 -11.68 0.66 0.99
N ILE A 81 -10.78 1.38 1.65
CA ILE A 81 -10.93 1.81 3.04
C ILE A 81 -11.11 3.32 3.08
N GLU A 82 -11.66 3.80 4.20
CA GLU A 82 -11.68 5.23 4.48
C GLU A 82 -10.27 5.81 4.45
N GLN A 83 -10.16 7.04 3.95
CA GLN A 83 -8.90 7.75 3.94
C GLN A 83 -8.30 7.80 5.36
N PRO A 84 -7.06 7.32 5.56
CA PRO A 84 -6.42 7.40 6.86
C PRO A 84 -6.27 8.86 7.31
N SER A 85 -6.67 9.15 8.54
CA SER A 85 -6.52 10.50 9.14
C SER A 85 -5.06 10.85 9.48
N THR A 86 -4.19 9.84 9.57
CA THR A 86 -2.74 9.98 9.82
C THR A 86 -1.94 9.18 8.77
N PRO A 87 -1.83 9.69 7.53
CA PRO A 87 -1.15 8.98 6.47
C PRO A 87 0.35 8.85 6.77
N ALA A 88 0.89 7.64 6.66
CA ALA A 88 2.33 7.39 6.78
C ALA A 88 3.12 7.93 5.56
N ARG A 89 2.44 8.12 4.42
CA ARG A 89 2.99 8.67 3.18
C ARG A 89 2.00 9.67 2.61
N VAL A 90 2.46 10.88 2.33
CA VAL A 90 1.68 11.94 1.68
C VAL A 90 2.12 12.04 0.23
N PHE A 91 1.17 11.99 -0.70
CA PHE A 91 1.43 12.16 -2.12
C PHE A 91 1.45 13.63 -2.49
N PHE A 92 2.29 13.98 -3.47
CA PHE A 92 2.33 15.33 -3.99
C PHE A 92 0.96 15.70 -4.59
N GLY A 93 0.39 16.83 -4.16
CA GLY A 93 -0.93 17.29 -4.61
C GLY A 93 -2.13 16.74 -3.85
N ALA A 94 -1.94 15.91 -2.82
CA ALA A 94 -2.99 15.61 -1.85
C ALA A 94 -3.19 16.84 -0.95
N ALA A 95 -4.23 17.63 -1.21
CA ALA A 95 -4.69 18.72 -0.36
C ALA A 95 -5.62 18.20 0.76
#